data_AF-A0A369KQA8-F1
#
_entry.id   AF-A0A369KQA8-F1
#
_cell.length_a   1.000
_cell.length_b   1.000
_cell.length_c   1.000
_cell.angle_alpha   90.00
_cell.angle_beta   90.00
_cell.angle_gamma   90.00
#
_symmetry.space_group_name_H-M   'P 1'
#
loop_
_entity.id
_entity.type
_entity.pdbx_description
1 polymer ?
#
loop_
_entity_poly.entity_id
_entity_poly.type
_entity_poly.pdbx_seq_one_letter_code
_entity_poly.pdbx_strand_id
1 'polypeptide(L)'
;MNKQKVVLTTCLRPTDKVRTRLQRLYETERTIDFDVIERKKIGLQALREQYQRPVLVVDKNRLEYYPQDADSSFFFHPSSAVFRIKQFDRNGHDPLITIARLQKGMTVLDCTLGLGADAIVMSHAVGQSGQVIGLESNPVTALIVREGLQQWIEGYQPIIDAMRQVEVQWAENFTYLKQCASKSIDVIYFDPMFEKTVSESTHLDGLRQLANYEALTEQVVAEAKRVARQRIVLKAHFESELFERYGFERTKRKSSKLHYGVLEL
;
A
#
# COMPACT_ATOMS: atom_id res chain seq x y z
N MET A 1 17.15 9.98 -6.96
CA MET A 1 15.88 10.68 -6.65
C MET A 1 16.17 11.72 -5.58
N ASN A 2 15.71 12.96 -5.76
CA ASN A 2 15.75 13.95 -4.67
C ASN A 2 14.81 13.47 -3.56
N LYS A 3 15.28 13.44 -2.31
CA LYS A 3 14.44 13.06 -1.17
C LYS A 3 13.37 14.12 -0.95
N GLN A 4 12.16 13.67 -0.70
CA GLN A 4 11.07 14.56 -0.33
C GLN A 4 11.39 15.21 1.02
N LYS A 5 11.28 16.53 1.09
CA LYS A 5 11.46 17.29 2.34
C LYS A 5 10.15 17.33 3.11
N VAL A 6 10.15 16.83 4.33
CA VAL A 6 8.95 16.71 5.17
C VAL A 6 9.24 17.25 6.57
N VAL A 7 8.37 18.09 7.08
CA VAL A 7 8.42 18.53 8.48
C VAL A 7 7.99 17.37 9.37
N LEU A 8 8.82 16.96 10.32
CA LEU A 8 8.52 15.90 11.28
C LEU A 8 8.23 16.51 12.65
N THR A 9 7.03 16.27 13.18
CA THR A 9 6.61 16.79 14.49
C THR A 9 5.77 15.75 15.25
N THR A 10 5.50 16.00 16.53
CA THR A 10 4.56 15.22 17.32
C THR A 10 3.15 15.81 17.32
N CYS A 11 2.19 15.09 17.92
CA CYS A 11 0.90 15.64 18.36
C CYS A 11 1.07 16.75 19.42
N LEU A 12 0.00 17.48 19.75
CA LEU A 12 0.02 18.67 20.62
C LEU A 12 0.50 18.41 22.05
N ARG A 13 0.28 17.19 22.57
CA ARG A 13 0.63 16.77 23.94
C ARG A 13 1.34 15.41 23.87
N PRO A 14 2.60 15.36 23.39
CA PRO A 14 3.30 14.11 23.21
C PRO A 14 3.71 13.51 24.56
N THR A 15 3.56 12.19 24.67
CA THR A 15 4.18 11.43 25.76
C THR A 15 5.65 11.15 25.42
N ASP A 16 6.43 10.68 26.38
CA ASP A 16 7.83 10.28 26.12
C ASP A 16 7.92 9.17 25.05
N LYS A 17 6.96 8.23 25.06
CA LYS A 17 6.86 7.20 24.02
C LYS A 17 6.73 7.80 22.60
N VAL A 18 5.93 8.86 22.45
CA VAL A 18 5.77 9.56 21.16
C VAL A 18 7.06 10.26 20.75
N ARG A 19 7.77 10.89 21.70
CA ARG A 19 9.06 11.55 21.45
C ARG A 19 10.14 10.54 21.04
N THR A 20 10.26 9.43 21.76
CA THR A 20 11.18 8.33 21.42
C THR A 20 10.87 7.77 20.04
N ARG A 21 9.59 7.59 19.72
CA ARG A 21 9.17 7.11 18.39
C ARG A 21 9.57 8.09 17.29
N LEU A 22 9.36 9.39 17.49
CA LEU A 22 9.80 10.42 16.54
C LEU A 22 11.31 10.37 16.33
N GLN A 23 12.08 10.30 17.42
CA GLN A 23 13.54 10.23 17.35
C GLN A 23 13.99 8.99 16.57
N ARG A 24 13.41 7.82 16.86
CA ARG A 24 13.66 6.59 16.11
C ARG A 24 13.40 6.77 14.62
N LEU A 25 12.25 7.34 14.25
CA LEU A 25 11.91 7.57 12.85
C LEU A 25 12.92 8.48 12.16
N TYR A 26 13.31 9.58 12.80
CA TYR A 26 14.34 10.49 12.28
C TYR A 26 15.71 9.79 12.10
N GLU A 27 16.07 8.90 13.01
CA GLU A 27 17.33 8.17 12.98
C GLU A 27 17.35 7.00 11.99
N THR A 28 16.22 6.33 11.75
CA THR A 28 16.19 5.10 10.93
C THR A 28 15.71 5.35 9.52
N GLU A 29 14.82 6.31 9.30
CA GLU A 29 14.29 6.57 7.97
C GLU A 29 15.26 7.43 7.17
N ARG A 30 15.66 6.92 6.01
CA ARG A 30 16.66 7.54 5.13
C ARG A 30 16.09 7.90 3.77
N THR A 31 14.87 7.48 3.45
CA THR A 31 14.22 7.72 2.16
C THR A 31 13.58 9.12 2.09
N ILE A 32 13.31 9.72 3.26
CA ILE A 32 12.70 11.05 3.43
C ILE A 32 13.73 11.99 4.08
N ASP A 33 13.74 13.26 3.67
CA ASP A 33 14.54 14.32 4.28
C ASP A 33 13.69 15.04 5.34
N PHE A 34 13.93 14.72 6.61
CA PHE A 34 13.12 15.23 7.72
C PHE A 34 13.68 16.51 8.33
N ASP A 35 12.80 17.51 8.44
CA ASP A 35 13.02 18.73 9.22
C ASP A 35 12.27 18.59 10.56
N VAL A 36 12.99 18.24 11.62
CA VAL A 36 12.39 17.94 12.92
C VAL A 36 12.07 19.24 13.65
N ILE A 37 10.80 19.44 13.97
CA ILE A 37 10.34 20.63 14.69
C ILE A 37 9.56 20.24 15.94
N GLU A 38 9.64 21.08 16.97
CA GLU A 38 8.78 20.96 18.13
C GLU A 38 7.38 21.50 17.83
N ARG A 39 6.35 20.77 18.27
CA ARG A 39 4.96 21.14 17.99
C ARG A 39 4.53 22.48 18.62
N LYS A 40 5.05 22.84 19.80
CA LYS A 40 4.82 24.11 20.54
C LYS A 40 3.39 24.68 20.51
N LYS A 41 2.37 23.83 20.52
CA LYS A 41 0.94 24.19 20.37
C LYS A 41 0.56 24.88 19.05
N ILE A 42 1.45 24.90 18.06
CA ILE A 42 1.18 25.48 16.74
C ILE A 42 0.19 24.56 15.99
N GLY A 43 -0.78 25.16 15.28
CA GLY A 43 -1.72 24.43 14.45
C GLY A 43 -1.06 23.82 13.21
N LEU A 44 -1.64 22.76 12.64
CA LEU A 44 -1.07 22.12 11.43
C LEU A 44 -1.06 23.06 10.23
N GLN A 45 -2.11 23.87 10.07
CA GLN A 45 -2.19 24.87 9.02
C GLN A 45 -1.05 25.88 9.15
N ALA A 46 -0.88 26.48 10.33
CA ALA A 46 0.21 27.42 10.58
C ALA A 46 1.61 26.80 10.35
N LEU A 47 1.80 25.52 10.67
CA LEU A 47 3.06 24.81 10.35
C LEU A 47 3.26 24.67 8.84
N ARG A 48 2.24 24.26 8.09
CA ARG A 48 2.34 24.16 6.62
C ARG A 48 2.61 25.53 5.97
N GLU A 49 1.96 26.58 6.47
CA GLU A 49 2.16 27.96 6.01
C GLU A 49 3.56 28.49 6.36
N GLN A 50 4.06 28.20 7.56
CA GLN A 50 5.38 28.68 8.01
C GLN A 50 6.52 27.98 7.26
N TYR A 51 6.43 26.67 7.08
CA TYR A 51 7.53 25.87 6.52
C TYR A 51 7.38 25.61 5.01
N GLN A 52 6.22 25.91 4.42
CA GLN A 52 5.92 25.70 3.00
C GLN A 52 6.29 24.28 2.53
N ARG A 53 5.89 23.31 3.35
CA ARG A 53 6.22 21.89 3.22
C ARG A 53 5.11 21.02 3.80
N PRO A 54 4.98 19.76 3.36
CA PRO A 54 4.12 18.81 4.02
C PRO A 54 4.62 18.48 5.43
N VAL A 55 3.69 18.05 6.29
CA VAL A 55 3.95 17.75 7.71
C VAL A 55 3.59 16.30 8.02
N LEU A 56 4.52 15.54 8.58
CA LEU A 56 4.29 14.22 9.17
C LEU A 56 4.19 14.35 10.68
N VAL A 57 3.05 13.92 11.23
CA VAL A 57 2.78 13.91 12.67
C VAL A 57 2.97 12.50 13.22
N VAL A 58 3.85 12.38 14.20
CA VAL A 58 3.93 11.20 15.06
C VAL A 58 2.91 11.36 16.18
N ASP A 59 1.86 10.54 16.13
CA ASP A 59 0.88 10.45 17.21
C ASP A 59 1.07 9.14 18.00
N LYS A 60 0.26 8.97 19.05
CA LYS A 60 0.28 7.81 19.95
C LYS A 60 0.06 6.49 19.20
N ASN A 61 -0.89 6.48 18.26
CA ASN A 61 -1.37 5.24 17.64
C ASN A 61 -1.02 5.12 16.15
N ARG A 62 -0.61 6.21 15.49
CA ARG A 62 -0.38 6.22 14.04
C ARG A 62 0.56 7.34 13.62
N LEU A 63 1.03 7.24 12.38
CA LEU A 63 1.55 8.37 11.63
C LEU A 63 0.41 9.02 10.86
N GLU A 64 0.39 10.34 10.82
CA GLU A 64 -0.58 11.09 10.04
C GLU A 64 0.12 12.20 9.25
N TYR A 65 -0.03 12.15 7.94
CA TYR A 65 0.61 13.02 6.99
C TYR A 65 -0.36 14.08 6.49
N TYR A 66 0.12 15.31 6.43
CA TYR A 66 -0.62 16.48 5.98
C TYR A 66 0.11 17.04 4.76
N PRO A 67 -0.40 16.80 3.54
CA PRO A 67 0.16 17.36 2.33
C PRO A 67 0.13 18.90 2.37
N GLN A 68 1.03 19.56 1.63
CA GLN A 68 1.15 21.01 1.65
C GLN A 68 -0.14 21.70 1.16
N ASP A 69 -0.60 21.31 -0.04
CA ASP A 69 -1.70 21.98 -0.75
C ASP A 69 -3.02 21.19 -0.69
N ALA A 70 -3.31 20.57 0.46
CA ALA A 70 -4.45 19.66 0.61
C ALA A 70 -5.27 19.88 1.86
N ASP A 71 -6.57 19.59 1.76
CA ASP A 71 -7.50 19.67 2.88
C ASP A 71 -7.57 18.38 3.71
N SER A 72 -7.19 17.24 3.12
CA SER A 72 -7.25 15.93 3.75
C SER A 72 -5.88 15.42 4.20
N SER A 73 -5.83 14.85 5.40
CA SER A 73 -4.68 14.08 5.88
C SER A 73 -4.68 12.65 5.34
N PHE A 74 -3.52 11.99 5.47
CA PHE A 74 -3.31 10.60 5.10
C PHE A 74 -2.74 9.82 6.28
N PHE A 75 -3.34 8.67 6.60
CA PHE A 75 -2.87 7.75 7.62
C PHE A 75 -3.25 6.32 7.25
N PHE A 76 -2.56 5.34 7.84
CA PHE A 76 -2.84 3.92 7.59
C PHE A 76 -4.18 3.48 8.21
N HIS A 77 -4.97 2.74 7.44
CA HIS A 77 -6.16 2.03 7.89
C HIS A 77 -6.33 0.74 7.07
N PRO A 78 -6.69 -0.40 7.69
CA PRO A 78 -6.83 -1.69 6.98
C PRO A 78 -7.92 -1.73 5.91
N SER A 79 -8.82 -0.75 5.92
CA SER A 79 -9.82 -0.53 4.88
C SER A 79 -10.62 -1.80 4.59
N SER A 80 -10.69 -2.24 3.33
CA SER A 80 -11.50 -3.40 2.97
C SER A 80 -10.98 -4.73 3.46
N ALA A 81 -9.72 -4.82 3.90
CA ALA A 81 -9.13 -6.08 4.36
C ALA A 81 -9.95 -6.69 5.50
N VAL A 82 -10.47 -5.86 6.41
CA VAL A 82 -11.17 -6.33 7.62
C VAL A 82 -12.41 -7.13 7.28
N PHE A 83 -13.28 -6.61 6.41
CA PHE A 83 -14.52 -7.31 6.07
C PHE A 83 -14.25 -8.47 5.11
N ARG A 84 -13.25 -8.35 4.22
CA ARG A 84 -12.89 -9.39 3.26
C ARG A 84 -12.33 -10.63 3.94
N ILE A 85 -11.41 -10.47 4.90
CA ILE A 85 -10.88 -11.59 5.68
C ILE A 85 -11.99 -12.26 6.49
N LYS A 86 -12.80 -11.47 7.22
CA LYS A 86 -13.94 -12.03 7.98
C LYS A 86 -14.94 -12.76 7.08
N GLN A 87 -15.16 -12.29 5.85
CA GLN A 87 -16.02 -12.97 4.89
C GLN A 87 -15.38 -14.27 4.41
N PHE A 88 -14.11 -14.22 4.01
CA PHE A 88 -13.35 -15.38 3.58
C PHE A 88 -13.32 -16.48 4.65
N ASP A 89 -13.10 -16.14 5.91
CA ASP A 89 -13.09 -17.12 7.01
C ASP A 89 -14.47 -17.75 7.25
N ARG A 90 -15.55 -17.04 6.90
CA ARG A 90 -16.93 -17.55 7.06
C ARG A 90 -17.36 -18.45 5.90
N ASN A 91 -16.99 -18.12 4.67
CA ASN A 91 -17.56 -18.75 3.47
C ASN A 91 -16.53 -19.31 2.47
N GLY A 92 -15.25 -19.18 2.78
CA GLY A 92 -14.14 -19.67 1.94
C GLY A 92 -13.94 -18.90 0.64
N HIS A 93 -14.57 -17.74 0.46
CA HIS A 93 -14.56 -17.03 -0.82
C HIS A 93 -14.18 -15.55 -0.69
N ASP A 94 -13.07 -15.20 -1.35
CA ASP A 94 -12.69 -13.82 -1.67
C ASP A 94 -12.28 -13.75 -3.16
N PRO A 95 -12.74 -12.75 -3.93
CA PRO A 95 -12.50 -12.70 -5.37
C PRO A 95 -11.01 -12.65 -5.76
N LEU A 96 -10.19 -11.94 -4.99
CA LEU A 96 -8.75 -11.86 -5.23
C LEU A 96 -8.10 -13.20 -4.91
N ILE A 97 -8.41 -13.81 -3.77
CA ILE A 97 -7.88 -15.11 -3.38
C ILE A 97 -8.23 -16.17 -4.43
N THR A 98 -9.48 -16.18 -4.91
CA THR A 98 -9.97 -17.14 -5.91
C THR A 98 -9.29 -16.97 -7.26
N ILE A 99 -9.24 -15.75 -7.82
CA ILE A 99 -8.65 -15.52 -9.14
C ILE A 99 -7.12 -15.73 -9.14
N ALA A 100 -6.47 -15.36 -8.03
CA ALA A 100 -5.04 -15.57 -7.83
C ALA A 100 -4.70 -17.02 -7.44
N ARG A 101 -5.70 -17.87 -7.19
CA ARG A 101 -5.61 -19.22 -6.58
C ARG A 101 -4.54 -19.31 -5.49
N LEU A 102 -4.58 -18.37 -4.55
CA LEU A 102 -3.60 -18.31 -3.47
C LEU A 102 -3.71 -19.55 -2.58
N GLN A 103 -2.55 -20.09 -2.22
CA GLN A 103 -2.44 -21.22 -1.32
C GLN A 103 -1.42 -20.91 -0.23
N LYS A 104 -1.51 -21.66 0.87
CA LYS A 104 -0.55 -21.54 1.96
C LYS A 104 0.87 -21.79 1.46
N GLY A 105 1.82 -20.96 1.88
CA GLY A 105 3.22 -21.09 1.51
C GLY A 105 3.64 -20.41 0.20
N MET A 106 2.71 -19.76 -0.52
CA MET A 106 3.05 -19.02 -1.73
C MET A 106 3.76 -17.69 -1.42
N THR A 107 4.61 -17.26 -2.36
CA THR A 107 5.21 -15.93 -2.36
C THR A 107 4.45 -15.01 -3.31
N VAL A 108 3.99 -13.87 -2.80
CA VAL A 108 3.21 -12.88 -3.57
C VAL A 108 3.93 -11.54 -3.57
N LEU A 109 3.96 -10.88 -4.73
CA LEU A 109 4.45 -9.53 -4.89
C LEU A 109 3.31 -8.60 -5.29
N ASP A 110 2.95 -7.67 -4.42
CA ASP A 110 2.05 -6.56 -4.71
C ASP A 110 2.89 -5.40 -5.26
N CYS A 111 2.78 -5.14 -6.56
CA CYS A 111 3.56 -4.09 -7.24
C CYS A 111 2.96 -2.68 -7.10
N THR A 112 1.87 -2.53 -6.35
CA THR A 112 1.07 -1.30 -6.22
C THR A 112 0.45 -1.24 -4.83
N LEU A 113 1.27 -1.36 -3.79
CA LEU A 113 0.81 -1.62 -2.42
C LEU A 113 -0.26 -0.62 -1.95
N GLY A 114 -0.06 0.68 -2.18
CA GLY A 114 -0.97 1.72 -1.71
C GLY A 114 -1.21 1.60 -0.20
N LEU A 115 -2.47 1.53 0.25
CA LEU A 115 -2.80 1.32 1.67
C LEU A 115 -2.57 -0.11 2.18
N GLY A 116 -2.23 -1.07 1.32
CA GLY A 116 -1.96 -2.45 1.68
C GLY A 116 -3.20 -3.30 1.98
N ALA A 117 -4.40 -2.83 1.64
CA ALA A 117 -5.63 -3.57 1.91
C ALA A 117 -5.67 -4.93 1.17
N ASP A 118 -5.23 -4.97 -0.09
CA ASP A 118 -5.12 -6.21 -0.86
C ASP A 118 -3.96 -7.08 -0.36
N ALA A 119 -2.80 -6.48 -0.05
CA ALA A 119 -1.66 -7.18 0.54
C ALA A 119 -2.00 -7.90 1.86
N ILE A 120 -2.80 -7.29 2.75
CA ILE A 120 -3.27 -7.93 3.99
C ILE A 120 -4.15 -9.16 3.67
N VAL A 121 -5.05 -9.06 2.68
CA VAL A 121 -5.90 -10.20 2.26
C VAL A 121 -5.05 -11.33 1.66
N MET A 122 -4.08 -10.99 0.81
CA MET A 122 -3.16 -11.98 0.23
C MET A 122 -2.31 -12.63 1.32
N SER A 123 -1.84 -11.87 2.30
CA SER A 123 -1.04 -12.37 3.43
C SER A 123 -1.84 -13.35 4.29
N HIS A 124 -3.10 -13.02 4.59
CA HIS A 124 -4.00 -13.95 5.27
C HIS A 124 -4.18 -15.26 4.50
N ALA A 125 -4.30 -15.20 3.18
CA ALA A 125 -4.50 -16.38 2.32
C ALA A 125 -3.28 -17.30 2.26
N VAL A 126 -2.07 -16.73 2.13
CA VAL A 126 -0.83 -17.51 2.03
C VAL A 126 -0.30 -17.97 3.40
N GLY A 127 -0.78 -17.34 4.49
CA GLY A 127 -0.47 -17.70 5.86
C GLY A 127 1.01 -17.57 6.24
N GLN A 128 1.34 -17.99 7.47
CA GLN A 128 2.66 -17.82 8.08
C GLN A 128 3.83 -18.51 7.36
N SER A 129 3.53 -19.51 6.52
CA SER A 129 4.54 -20.20 5.71
C SER A 129 4.79 -19.51 4.37
N GLY A 130 3.94 -18.55 3.98
CA GLY A 130 4.07 -17.76 2.76
C GLY A 130 4.71 -16.39 3.01
N GLN A 131 4.76 -15.58 1.96
CA GLN A 131 5.32 -14.23 2.03
C GLN A 131 4.56 -13.29 1.12
N VAL A 132 4.30 -12.07 1.60
CA VAL A 132 3.76 -10.98 0.77
C VAL A 132 4.70 -9.79 0.86
N ILE A 133 5.22 -9.39 -0.30
CA ILE A 133 6.05 -8.20 -0.45
C ILE A 133 5.22 -7.14 -1.18
N GLY A 134 5.10 -5.96 -0.57
CA GLY A 134 4.41 -4.80 -1.13
C GLY A 134 5.38 -3.71 -1.55
N LEU A 135 5.33 -3.33 -2.82
CA LEU A 135 6.11 -2.25 -3.39
C LEU A 135 5.28 -0.96 -3.40
N GLU A 136 5.86 0.10 -2.86
CA GLU A 136 5.29 1.44 -2.90
C GLU A 136 6.35 2.43 -3.38
N SER A 137 6.05 3.20 -4.42
CA SER A 137 6.96 4.15 -5.05
C SER A 137 7.10 5.44 -4.24
N ASN A 138 6.05 5.84 -3.52
CA ASN A 138 6.08 7.01 -2.68
C ASN A 138 6.70 6.68 -1.30
N PRO A 139 7.84 7.29 -0.91
CA PRO A 139 8.52 6.95 0.35
C PRO A 139 7.69 7.28 1.59
N VAL A 140 6.85 8.33 1.55
CA VAL A 140 5.96 8.70 2.66
C VAL A 140 4.85 7.67 2.81
N THR A 141 4.23 7.25 1.71
CA THR A 141 3.22 6.19 1.72
C THR A 141 3.81 4.88 2.24
N ALA A 142 4.97 4.47 1.71
CA ALA A 142 5.67 3.26 2.14
C ALA A 142 5.95 3.27 3.66
N LEU A 143 6.45 4.40 4.19
CA LEU A 143 6.69 4.55 5.62
C LEU A 143 5.41 4.42 6.45
N ILE A 144 4.35 5.15 6.08
CA ILE A 144 3.09 5.18 6.84
C ILE A 144 2.43 3.81 6.87
N VAL A 145 2.44 3.11 5.74
CA VAL A 145 1.84 1.79 5.62
C VAL A 145 2.67 0.76 6.39
N ARG A 146 4.00 0.79 6.24
CA ARG A 146 4.91 -0.09 7.01
C ARG A 146 4.74 0.08 8.52
N GLU A 147 4.72 1.32 9.01
CA GLU A 147 4.52 1.60 10.44
C GLU A 147 3.10 1.22 10.90
N GLY A 148 2.09 1.48 10.08
CA GLY A 148 0.70 1.15 10.35
C GLY A 148 0.46 -0.36 10.47
N LEU A 149 1.00 -1.15 9.54
CA LEU A 149 0.93 -2.62 9.55
C LEU A 149 1.58 -3.23 10.80
N GLN A 150 2.59 -2.58 11.39
CA GLN A 150 3.28 -3.08 12.59
C GLN A 150 2.65 -2.60 13.90
N GLN A 151 1.93 -1.49 13.90
CA GLN A 151 1.37 -0.89 15.10
C GLN A 151 -0.12 -1.13 15.30
N TRP A 152 -0.84 -1.46 14.22
CA TRP A 152 -2.25 -1.76 14.32
C TRP A 152 -2.49 -2.96 15.23
N ILE A 153 -3.27 -2.78 16.30
CA ILE A 153 -3.59 -3.82 17.31
C ILE A 153 -5.09 -4.03 17.48
N GLU A 154 -5.92 -3.25 16.78
CA GLU A 154 -7.37 -3.29 16.96
C GLU A 154 -8.00 -4.33 16.04
N GLY A 155 -8.84 -5.20 16.60
CA GLY A 155 -9.72 -6.07 15.82
C GLY A 155 -9.40 -7.56 15.93
N TYR A 156 -9.67 -8.28 14.85
CA TYR A 156 -9.66 -9.74 14.81
C TYR A 156 -8.24 -10.27 14.59
N GLN A 157 -7.80 -11.20 15.44
CA GLN A 157 -6.39 -11.64 15.51
C GLN A 157 -5.80 -12.09 14.15
N PRO A 158 -6.50 -12.87 13.31
CA PRO A 158 -5.97 -13.24 11.99
C PRO A 158 -5.65 -12.05 11.07
N ILE A 159 -6.38 -10.95 11.19
CA ILE A 159 -6.07 -9.73 10.43
C ILE A 159 -4.76 -9.12 10.93
N ILE A 160 -4.58 -9.06 12.26
CA ILE A 160 -3.36 -8.53 12.88
C ILE A 160 -2.16 -9.40 12.47
N ASP A 161 -2.30 -10.72 12.52
CA ASP A 161 -1.26 -11.68 12.14
C ASP A 161 -0.88 -11.55 10.66
N ALA A 162 -1.87 -11.31 9.78
CA ALA A 162 -1.63 -11.04 8.36
C ALA A 162 -0.87 -9.72 8.17
N MET A 163 -1.24 -8.65 8.87
CA MET A 163 -0.53 -7.36 8.78
C MET A 163 0.95 -7.49 9.17
N ARG A 164 1.28 -8.28 10.19
CA ARG A 164 2.67 -8.44 10.67
C ARG A 164 3.59 -9.11 9.64
N GLN A 165 3.02 -9.89 8.74
CA GLN A 165 3.76 -10.64 7.71
C GLN A 165 3.95 -9.87 6.40
N VAL A 166 3.20 -8.79 6.18
CA VAL A 166 3.38 -7.97 4.99
C VAL A 166 4.69 -7.20 5.09
N GLU A 167 5.61 -7.50 4.18
CA GLU A 167 6.85 -6.77 4.00
C GLU A 167 6.61 -5.57 3.08
N VAL A 168 6.96 -4.36 3.53
CA VAL A 168 6.81 -3.15 2.73
C VAL A 168 8.16 -2.65 2.28
N GLN A 169 8.34 -2.50 0.97
CA GLN A 169 9.54 -1.97 0.36
C GLN A 169 9.23 -0.68 -0.40
N TRP A 170 10.04 0.35 -0.15
CA TRP A 170 10.04 1.54 -0.99
C TRP A 170 10.82 1.26 -2.27
N ALA A 171 10.10 1.08 -3.38
CA ALA A 171 10.68 0.81 -4.69
C ALA A 171 9.69 1.08 -5.81
N GLU A 172 10.20 1.49 -6.97
CA GLU A 172 9.45 1.44 -8.22
C GLU A 172 9.33 -0.01 -8.69
N ASN A 173 8.13 -0.41 -9.14
CA ASN A 173 7.86 -1.80 -9.53
C ASN A 173 8.81 -2.30 -10.63
N PHE A 174 9.09 -1.50 -11.65
CA PHE A 174 9.96 -1.89 -12.76
C PHE A 174 11.39 -2.13 -12.29
N THR A 175 11.93 -1.23 -11.47
CA THR A 175 13.28 -1.34 -10.93
C THR A 175 13.42 -2.58 -10.06
N TYR A 176 12.42 -2.86 -9.21
CA TYR A 176 12.41 -4.05 -8.37
C TYR A 176 12.34 -5.34 -9.19
N LEU A 177 11.39 -5.43 -10.13
CA LEU A 177 11.20 -6.62 -10.97
C LEU A 177 12.46 -6.99 -11.76
N LYS A 178 13.19 -6.01 -12.29
CA LYS A 178 14.46 -6.23 -12.99
C LYS A 178 15.54 -6.89 -12.12
N GLN A 179 15.49 -6.71 -10.81
CA GLN A 179 16.44 -7.28 -9.86
C GLN A 179 16.03 -8.70 -9.41
N CYS A 180 14.76 -9.06 -9.58
CA CYS A 180 14.25 -10.38 -9.23
C CYS A 180 14.76 -11.45 -10.21
N ALA A 181 15.02 -12.65 -9.69
CA ALA A 181 15.29 -13.82 -10.51
C ALA A 181 14.03 -14.26 -11.29
N SER A 182 14.22 -14.99 -12.38
CA SER A 182 13.10 -15.55 -13.14
C SER A 182 12.36 -16.60 -12.32
N LYS A 183 11.02 -16.64 -12.41
CA LYS A 183 10.14 -17.59 -11.71
C LYS A 183 10.35 -17.65 -10.18
N SER A 184 10.71 -16.54 -9.55
CA SER A 184 10.99 -16.46 -8.11
C SER A 184 9.78 -16.12 -7.25
N ILE A 185 8.69 -15.61 -7.84
CA ILE A 185 7.46 -15.19 -7.14
C ILE A 185 6.29 -16.01 -7.67
N ASP A 186 5.44 -16.57 -6.82
CA ASP A 186 4.28 -17.36 -7.30
C ASP A 186 3.27 -16.51 -8.07
N VAL A 187 2.88 -15.40 -7.46
CA VAL A 187 1.86 -14.51 -7.98
C VAL A 187 2.35 -13.07 -7.90
N ILE A 188 2.25 -12.36 -9.02
CA ILE A 188 2.45 -10.91 -9.06
C ILE A 188 1.09 -10.24 -9.18
N TYR A 189 0.87 -9.19 -8.40
CA TYR A 189 -0.38 -8.44 -8.34
C TYR A 189 -0.18 -6.98 -8.71
N PHE A 190 -1.11 -6.43 -9.50
CA PHE A 190 -1.20 -5.03 -9.86
C PHE A 190 -2.62 -4.50 -9.61
N ASP A 191 -2.72 -3.34 -8.96
CA ASP A 191 -3.91 -2.49 -8.78
C ASP A 191 -3.49 -1.03 -9.04
N PRO A 192 -3.11 -0.68 -10.29
CA PRO A 192 -2.69 0.67 -10.60
C PRO A 192 -3.84 1.63 -10.31
N MET A 193 -3.53 2.78 -9.72
CA MET A 193 -4.57 3.78 -9.46
C MET A 193 -5.24 4.22 -10.77
N PHE A 194 -6.56 4.07 -10.81
CA PHE A 194 -7.38 4.08 -12.01
C PHE A 194 -7.28 5.37 -12.86
N GLU A 195 -7.41 5.22 -14.19
CA GLU A 195 -7.65 6.33 -15.12
C GLU A 195 -8.99 7.04 -14.90
N LYS A 196 -10.01 6.31 -14.40
CA LYS A 196 -11.32 6.86 -14.03
C LYS A 196 -11.51 6.74 -12.51
N THR A 197 -11.48 7.88 -11.83
CA THR A 197 -11.63 7.92 -10.37
C THR A 197 -13.01 7.40 -9.95
N VAL A 198 -13.06 6.34 -9.15
CA VAL A 198 -14.29 5.98 -8.45
C VAL A 198 -14.45 6.95 -7.28
N SER A 199 -15.31 7.96 -7.45
CA SER A 199 -15.53 9.09 -6.53
C SER A 199 -16.07 8.74 -5.14
N GLU A 200 -16.32 7.46 -4.86
CA GLU A 200 -17.11 7.00 -3.71
C GLU A 200 -16.27 6.71 -2.45
N SER A 201 -14.94 6.90 -2.48
CA SER A 201 -14.06 6.60 -1.33
C SER A 201 -13.30 7.84 -0.85
N THR A 202 -13.93 8.62 0.02
CA THR A 202 -13.32 9.79 0.70
C THR A 202 -12.12 9.41 1.57
N HIS A 203 -12.09 8.18 2.09
CA HIS A 203 -10.96 7.64 2.86
C HIS A 203 -9.65 7.48 2.07
N LEU A 204 -9.70 7.60 0.73
CA LEU A 204 -8.51 7.54 -0.14
C LEU A 204 -8.04 8.92 -0.60
N ASP A 205 -8.72 10.01 -0.24
CA ASP A 205 -8.44 11.34 -0.79
C ASP A 205 -6.99 11.78 -0.49
N GLY A 206 -6.51 11.54 0.74
CA GLY A 206 -5.12 11.79 1.12
C GLY A 206 -4.10 10.89 0.40
N LEU A 207 -4.46 9.64 0.08
CA LEU A 207 -3.59 8.72 -0.68
C LEU A 207 -3.49 9.13 -2.15
N ARG A 208 -4.61 9.55 -2.75
CA ARG A 208 -4.67 9.93 -4.18
C ARG A 208 -3.68 11.04 -4.51
N GLN A 209 -3.42 11.94 -3.58
CA GLN A 209 -2.44 13.02 -3.79
C GLN A 209 -0.98 12.54 -3.74
N LEU A 210 -0.73 11.39 -3.13
CA LEU A 210 0.59 10.76 -3.05
C LEU A 210 0.77 9.65 -4.10
N ALA A 211 -0.27 9.39 -4.88
CA ALA A 211 -0.34 8.35 -5.88
C ALA A 211 0.71 8.51 -6.98
N ASN A 212 1.35 7.40 -7.35
CA ASN A 212 1.97 7.30 -8.67
C ASN A 212 0.86 6.94 -9.69
N TYR A 213 0.65 7.84 -10.66
CA TYR A 213 -0.31 7.68 -11.75
C TYR A 213 0.31 7.13 -13.03
N GLU A 214 1.57 6.70 -12.98
CA GLU A 214 2.21 6.02 -14.10
C GLU A 214 1.41 4.78 -14.49
N ALA A 215 1.02 4.74 -15.76
CA ALA A 215 0.30 3.60 -16.32
C ALA A 215 1.19 2.35 -16.28
N LEU A 216 0.56 1.19 -16.10
CA LEU A 216 1.22 -0.10 -16.28
C LEU A 216 1.79 -0.16 -17.70
N THR A 217 3.10 -0.41 -17.82
CA THR A 217 3.80 -0.41 -19.12
C THR A 217 4.09 -1.82 -19.63
N GLU A 218 4.36 -1.94 -20.93
CA GLU A 218 4.79 -3.21 -21.55
C GLU A 218 6.06 -3.77 -20.90
N GLN A 219 7.00 -2.90 -20.52
CA GLN A 219 8.24 -3.30 -19.88
C GLN A 219 8.00 -3.91 -18.49
N VAL A 220 7.10 -3.31 -17.71
CA VAL A 220 6.69 -3.85 -16.40
C VAL A 220 6.02 -5.21 -16.57
N VAL A 221 5.09 -5.34 -17.52
CA VAL A 221 4.40 -6.61 -17.79
C VAL A 221 5.38 -7.69 -18.27
N ALA A 222 6.36 -7.35 -19.11
CA ALA A 222 7.37 -8.28 -19.58
C ALA A 222 8.25 -8.81 -18.43
N GLU A 223 8.72 -7.93 -17.55
CA GLU A 223 9.48 -8.34 -16.36
C GLU A 223 8.61 -9.14 -15.38
N ALA A 224 7.34 -8.77 -15.20
CA ALA A 224 6.41 -9.53 -14.38
C ALA A 224 6.22 -10.96 -14.93
N LYS A 225 6.10 -11.15 -16.25
CA LYS A 225 6.03 -12.48 -16.89
C LYS A 225 7.29 -13.30 -16.67
N ARG A 226 8.46 -12.67 -16.63
CA ARG A 226 9.74 -13.34 -16.36
C ARG A 226 9.83 -13.79 -14.89
N VAL A 227 9.40 -12.92 -13.96
CA VAL A 227 9.55 -13.12 -12.52
C VAL A 227 8.48 -14.02 -11.92
N ALA A 228 7.23 -13.93 -12.40
CA ALA A 228 6.14 -14.75 -11.93
C ALA A 228 6.32 -16.22 -12.33
N ARG A 229 6.02 -17.11 -11.39
CA ARG A 229 6.12 -18.56 -11.54
C ARG A 229 4.81 -19.18 -12.01
N GLN A 230 3.67 -18.62 -11.59
CA GLN A 230 2.36 -19.18 -11.90
C GLN A 230 1.46 -18.21 -12.65
N ARG A 231 1.28 -16.99 -12.13
CA ARG A 231 0.36 -16.02 -12.73
C ARG A 231 0.62 -14.58 -12.34
N ILE A 232 0.01 -13.69 -13.12
CA ILE A 232 -0.06 -12.25 -12.86
C ILE A 232 -1.53 -11.88 -12.75
N VAL A 233 -1.89 -11.12 -11.72
CA VAL A 233 -3.25 -10.66 -11.47
C VAL A 233 -3.30 -9.14 -11.60
N LEU A 234 -4.28 -8.65 -12.35
CA LEU A 234 -4.57 -7.22 -12.51
C LEU A 234 -5.95 -6.93 -11.92
N LYS A 235 -6.02 -6.00 -10.99
CA LYS A 235 -7.25 -5.32 -10.60
C LYS A 235 -7.32 -4.00 -11.35
N ALA A 236 -8.45 -3.76 -12.01
CA ALA A 236 -8.68 -2.50 -12.72
C ALA A 236 -10.18 -2.19 -12.79
N HIS A 237 -10.51 -0.98 -13.22
CA HIS A 237 -11.89 -0.61 -13.52
C HIS A 237 -12.43 -1.54 -14.62
N PHE A 238 -13.71 -1.88 -14.58
CA PHE A 238 -14.29 -2.87 -15.50
C PHE A 238 -14.17 -2.50 -16.98
N GLU A 239 -14.01 -1.21 -17.29
CA GLU A 239 -13.78 -0.67 -18.65
C GLU A 239 -12.30 -0.47 -19.00
N SER A 240 -11.36 -0.87 -18.13
CA SER A 240 -9.94 -0.63 -18.35
C SER A 240 -9.43 -1.39 -19.57
N GLU A 241 -8.79 -0.68 -20.49
CA GLU A 241 -8.17 -1.26 -21.68
C GLU A 241 -6.93 -2.10 -21.36
N LEU A 242 -6.40 -2.01 -20.12
CA LEU A 242 -5.24 -2.78 -19.67
C LEU A 242 -5.47 -4.30 -19.79
N PHE A 243 -6.72 -4.74 -19.63
CA PHE A 243 -7.06 -6.15 -19.75
C PHE A 243 -6.83 -6.65 -21.18
N GLU A 244 -7.43 -6.00 -22.18
CA GLU A 244 -7.27 -6.34 -23.60
C GLU A 244 -5.84 -6.10 -24.08
N ARG A 245 -5.27 -4.94 -23.72
CA ARG A 245 -3.92 -4.53 -24.14
C ARG A 245 -2.86 -5.56 -23.75
N TYR A 246 -2.96 -6.12 -22.55
CA TYR A 246 -1.97 -7.07 -22.02
C TYR A 246 -2.42 -8.53 -22.03
N GLY A 247 -3.65 -8.80 -22.50
CA GLY A 247 -4.20 -10.14 -22.68
C GLY A 247 -4.68 -10.81 -21.40
N PHE A 248 -5.04 -10.05 -20.36
CA PHE A 248 -5.59 -10.61 -19.12
C PHE A 248 -6.99 -11.19 -19.33
N GLU A 249 -7.20 -12.44 -18.92
CA GLU A 249 -8.52 -13.06 -18.89
C GLU A 249 -9.33 -12.48 -17.73
N ARG A 250 -10.39 -11.71 -18.04
CA ARG A 250 -11.16 -10.95 -17.05
C ARG A 250 -12.33 -11.75 -16.49
N THR A 251 -12.46 -11.73 -15.16
CA THR A 251 -13.69 -12.17 -14.50
C THR A 251 -14.72 -11.04 -14.50
N LYS A 252 -15.76 -11.17 -15.35
CA LYS A 252 -16.84 -10.18 -15.43
C LYS A 252 -17.79 -10.30 -14.22
N ARG A 253 -17.81 -9.28 -13.36
CA ARG A 253 -18.72 -9.20 -12.20
C ARG A 253 -19.76 -8.12 -12.42
N LYS A 254 -21.02 -8.51 -12.67
CA LYS A 254 -22.11 -7.60 -13.08
C LYS A 254 -22.39 -6.46 -12.08
N SER A 255 -22.12 -6.66 -10.79
CA SER A 255 -22.40 -5.69 -9.72
C SER A 255 -21.18 -4.89 -9.26
N SER A 256 -20.00 -5.09 -9.85
CA SER A 256 -18.76 -4.42 -9.42
C SER A 256 -18.16 -3.57 -10.53
N LYS A 257 -17.81 -2.32 -10.21
CA LYS A 257 -17.01 -1.45 -11.07
C LYS A 257 -15.53 -1.87 -11.13
N LEU A 258 -15.08 -2.72 -10.19
CA LEU A 258 -13.72 -3.24 -10.11
C LEU A 258 -13.70 -4.72 -10.49
N HIS A 259 -12.92 -5.07 -11.50
CA HIS A 259 -12.75 -6.44 -11.98
C HIS A 259 -11.32 -6.89 -11.76
N TYR A 260 -11.15 -8.22 -11.68
CA TYR A 260 -9.85 -8.86 -11.72
C TYR A 260 -9.66 -9.56 -13.06
N GLY A 261 -8.44 -9.52 -13.57
CA GLY A 261 -7.99 -10.29 -14.72
C GLY A 261 -6.72 -11.06 -14.38
N VAL A 262 -6.49 -12.16 -15.09
CA VAL A 262 -5.33 -13.03 -14.86
C VAL A 262 -4.58 -13.31 -16.16
N LEU A 263 -3.25 -13.37 -16.06
CA LEU A 263 -2.37 -13.99 -17.04
C LEU A 263 -1.80 -15.26 -16.41
N GLU A 264 -2.08 -16.41 -17.00
CA GLU A 264 -1.47 -17.69 -16.60
C GLU A 264 -0.13 -17.88 -17.33
N LEU A 265 0.85 -18.52 -16.68
CA LEU A 265 2.23 -18.67 -17.18
C LEU A 265 2.68 -20.14 -17.25
#